data_AF-A0A1F3MAL1-F1
#
_entry.id   AF-A0A1F3MAL1-F1
#
_cell.length_a   1.000
_cell.length_b   1.000
_cell.length_c   1.000
_cell.angle_alpha   90.00
_cell.angle_beta   90.00
_cell.angle_gamma   90.00
#
_symmetry.space_group_name_H-M   'P 1'
#
loop_
_entity.id
_entity.type
_entity.pdbx_description
1 polymer ?
#
loop_
_entity_poly.entity_id
_entity_poly.type
_entity_poly.pdbx_seq_one_letter_code
_entity_poly.pdbx_strand_id
1 'polypeptide(L)'
;MSRKLKLTIEPISGTHNYFVVKVSNQIVLHGEAKKMEYEANLPDSPTIIYASSLGVGTGAKYKLTIDLPGTTEDHSNTYLLKKGYHEITYTI
;
A
#
# COMPACT_ATOMS: atom_id res chain seq x y z
N MET A 1 -16.00 9.97 -14.12
CA MET A 1 -14.72 10.08 -14.87
C MET A 1 -13.80 9.06 -14.24
N SER A 2 -13.12 8.19 -14.99
CA SER A 2 -12.19 7.24 -14.37
C SER A 2 -11.03 7.96 -13.70
N ARG A 3 -10.96 7.89 -12.36
CA ARG A 3 -9.81 8.40 -11.58
C ARG A 3 -8.66 7.41 -11.77
N LYS A 4 -7.47 7.89 -12.11
CA LYS A 4 -6.28 7.01 -12.15
C LYS A 4 -5.79 6.82 -10.72
N LEU A 5 -5.58 5.58 -10.31
CA LEU A 5 -4.93 5.23 -9.06
C LEU A 5 -3.53 4.73 -9.38
N LYS A 6 -2.53 5.28 -8.68
CA LYS A 6 -1.20 4.72 -8.60
C LYS A 6 -0.87 4.36 -7.16
N LEU A 7 -0.52 3.10 -6.92
CA LEU A 7 -0.09 2.58 -5.63
C LEU A 7 1.37 2.22 -5.69
N THR A 8 2.14 2.64 -4.69
CA THR A 8 3.52 2.22 -4.51
C THR A 8 3.72 1.75 -3.09
N ILE A 9 4.27 0.55 -2.91
CA ILE A 9 4.71 0.04 -1.61
C ILE A 9 6.20 -0.29 -1.68
N GLU A 10 6.98 0.17 -0.71
CA GLU A 10 8.43 -0.04 -0.68
C GLU A 10 8.96 -0.20 0.74
N PRO A 11 9.94 -1.09 0.97
CA PRO A 11 10.63 -1.17 2.25
C PRO A 11 11.51 0.07 2.44
N ILE A 12 11.54 0.65 3.63
CA ILE A 12 12.43 1.75 4.00
C ILE A 12 13.63 1.21 4.80
N SER A 13 13.36 0.37 5.79
CA SER A 13 14.40 -0.14 6.70
C SER A 13 13.96 -1.42 7.39
N GLY A 14 14.92 -2.24 7.80
CA GLY A 14 14.65 -3.53 8.45
C GLY A 14 14.26 -4.62 7.44
N THR A 15 14.00 -5.82 7.95
CA THR A 15 13.71 -6.98 7.10
C THR A 15 12.20 -7.13 6.94
N HIS A 16 11.75 -7.07 5.69
CA HIS A 16 10.38 -7.36 5.30
C HIS A 16 10.37 -8.66 4.50
N ASN A 17 9.45 -9.55 4.81
CA ASN A 17 9.30 -10.82 4.11
C ASN A 17 8.28 -10.68 2.98
N TYR A 18 7.13 -10.08 3.28
CA TYR A 18 6.01 -9.99 2.34
C TYR A 18 5.29 -8.66 2.42
N PHE A 19 4.82 -8.21 1.26
CA PHE A 19 3.80 -7.18 1.13
C PHE A 19 2.57 -7.76 0.44
N VAL A 20 1.39 -7.32 0.88
CA VAL A 20 0.12 -7.60 0.22
C VAL A 20 -0.70 -6.32 0.18
N VAL A 21 -1.15 -5.93 -1.01
CA VAL A 21 -2.06 -4.81 -1.24
C VAL A 21 -3.28 -5.30 -2.01
N LYS A 22 -4.47 -4.91 -1.55
CA LYS A 22 -5.75 -5.19 -2.20
C LYS A 22 -6.46 -3.90 -2.54
N VAL A 23 -7.14 -3.89 -3.69
CA VAL A 23 -8.03 -2.82 -4.13
C VAL A 23 -9.41 -3.44 -4.35
N SER A 24 -10.42 -2.99 -3.61
CA SER A 24 -11.79 -3.51 -3.66
C SER A 24 -11.84 -5.06 -3.62
N ASN A 25 -11.13 -5.64 -2.65
CA ASN A 25 -10.94 -7.08 -2.41
C ASN A 25 -10.12 -7.85 -3.46
N GLN A 26 -9.64 -7.22 -4.54
CA GLN A 26 -8.71 -7.87 -5.47
C GLN A 26 -7.28 -7.65 -5.01
N ILE A 27 -6.49 -8.73 -4.91
CA ILE A 27 -5.05 -8.63 -4.63
C ILE A 27 -4.37 -8.05 -5.88
N VAL A 28 -3.71 -6.90 -5.72
CA VAL A 28 -3.07 -6.18 -6.83
C VAL A 28 -1.54 -6.16 -6.71
N LEU A 29 -1.01 -6.20 -5.48
CA LEU A 29 0.41 -6.34 -5.21
C LEU A 29 0.57 -7.46 -4.18
N HIS A 30 1.36 -8.49 -4.52
CA HIS A 30 1.73 -9.52 -3.57
C HIS A 30 3.11 -10.08 -3.89
N GLY A 31 3.89 -10.35 -2.86
CA GLY A 31 5.19 -11.00 -3.03
C GLY A 31 6.21 -10.55 -2.01
N GLU A 32 7.46 -10.90 -2.29
CA GLU A 32 8.61 -10.47 -1.51
C GLU A 32 8.61 -8.95 -1.36
N ALA A 33 9.07 -8.49 -0.20
CA ALA A 33 9.00 -7.09 0.16
C ALA A 33 10.08 -6.24 -0.53
N LYS A 34 9.92 -6.08 -1.84
CA LYS A 34 10.62 -5.12 -2.70
C LYS A 34 9.69 -3.97 -3.05
N LYS A 35 10.24 -2.92 -3.67
CA LYS A 35 9.42 -1.85 -4.24
C LYS A 35 8.48 -2.45 -5.30
N MET A 36 7.18 -2.21 -5.14
CA MET A 36 6.13 -2.66 -6.04
C MET A 36 5.19 -1.51 -6.37
N GLU A 37 4.74 -1.46 -7.62
CA GLU A 37 3.88 -0.41 -8.15
C GLU A 37 2.68 -1.03 -8.86
N TYR A 38 1.50 -0.42 -8.70
CA TYR A 38 0.26 -0.83 -9.35
C TYR A 38 -0.48 0.41 -9.85
N GLU A 39 -0.99 0.34 -11.09
CA GLU A 39 -1.78 1.40 -11.68
C GLU A 39 -3.12 0.85 -12.19
N ALA A 40 -4.21 1.56 -11.91
CA ALA A 40 -5.54 1.17 -12.38
C ALA A 40 -6.46 2.38 -12.56
N ASN A 41 -7.48 2.18 -13.39
CA ASN A 41 -8.60 3.11 -13.48
C ASN A 41 -9.64 2.72 -12.42
N LEU A 42 -9.97 3.65 -11.53
CA LEU A 42 -11.00 3.46 -10.52
C LEU A 42 -12.38 3.77 -11.08
N PRO A 43 -13.41 3.01 -10.65
CA PRO A 43 -14.80 3.37 -10.88
C PRO A 43 -15.17 4.66 -10.10
N ASP A 44 -16.30 5.27 -10.46
CA ASP A 44 -16.88 6.40 -9.73
C ASP A 44 -17.48 5.99 -8.34
N SER A 45 -17.30 4.73 -7.92
CA SER A 45 -17.70 4.23 -6.59
C SER A 45 -16.56 4.30 -5.58
N PRO A 46 -16.87 4.32 -4.25
CA PRO A 46 -15.85 4.20 -3.21
C PRO A 46 -14.98 2.96 -3.42
N THR A 47 -13.67 3.14 -3.30
CA THR A 47 -12.66 2.10 -3.47
C THR A 47 -11.94 1.89 -2.14
N ILE A 48 -11.85 0.64 -1.71
CA ILE A 48 -11.15 0.26 -0.48
C ILE A 48 -9.76 -0.22 -0.82
N ILE A 49 -8.72 0.40 -0.26
CA ILE A 49 -7.33 -0.03 -0.39
C ILE A 49 -6.91 -0.63 0.95
N TYR A 50 -6.57 -1.91 0.94
CA TYR A 50 -5.98 -2.60 2.08
C TYR A 50 -4.50 -2.85 1.81
N ALA A 51 -3.62 -2.49 2.74
CA ALA A 51 -2.19 -2.75 2.64
C ALA A 51 -1.69 -3.41 3.92
N SER A 52 -0.90 -4.47 3.77
CA SER A 52 -0.29 -5.19 4.88
C SER A 52 1.17 -5.53 4.58
N SER A 53 1.98 -5.58 5.62
CA SER A 53 3.37 -6.00 5.57
C SER A 53 3.67 -6.97 6.71
N LEU A 54 4.41 -8.01 6.37
CA LEU A 54 5.01 -8.95 7.31
C LEU A 54 6.52 -8.86 7.21
N GLY A 55 7.20 -8.86 8.34
CA GLY A 55 8.65 -8.77 8.43
C GLY A 55 9.21 -9.34 9.73
N VAL A 56 10.53 -9.41 9.80
CA VAL A 56 11.27 -9.89 10.97
C VAL A 56 12.21 -8.81 11.48
N GLY A 57 12.44 -8.80 12.79
CA GLY A 57 13.22 -7.77 13.46
C GLY A 57 12.38 -6.61 14.00
N THR A 58 12.96 -5.90 14.96
CA THR A 58 12.34 -4.72 15.58
C THR A 58 12.64 -3.49 14.75
N GLY A 59 11.63 -2.65 14.48
CA GLY A 59 11.87 -1.37 13.84
C GLY A 59 11.71 -1.36 12.31
N ALA A 60 11.23 -2.44 11.69
CA ALA A 60 11.04 -2.50 10.25
C ALA A 60 9.99 -1.47 9.77
N LYS A 61 10.29 -0.74 8.71
CA LYS A 61 9.46 0.35 8.18
C LYS A 61 9.26 0.20 6.69
N TYR A 62 8.06 0.47 6.23
CA TYR A 62 7.74 0.54 4.80
C TYR A 62 6.96 1.81 4.49
N LYS A 63 7.00 2.25 3.24
CA LYS A 63 6.24 3.37 2.73
C LYS A 63 5.10 2.84 1.86
N LEU A 64 3.92 3.40 2.03
CA LEU A 64 2.79 3.26 1.10
C LEU A 64 2.48 4.63 0.53
N THR A 65 2.44 4.72 -0.79
CA THR A 65 2.04 5.91 -1.53
C THR A 65 0.78 5.60 -2.31
N ILE A 66 -0.25 6.40 -2.11
CA ILE A 66 -1.51 6.36 -2.85
C ILE A 66 -1.60 7.70 -3.58
N ASP A 67 -1.47 7.67 -4.90
CA ASP A 67 -1.52 8.82 -5.79
C ASP A 67 -2.84 8.76 -6.58
N LEU A 68 -3.59 9.85 -6.48
CA LEU A 68 -4.90 10.07 -7.09
C LEU A 68 -4.88 11.42 -7.81
N PRO A 69 -4.41 11.47 -9.07
CA PRO A 69 -4.23 12.71 -9.80
C PRO A 69 -5.54 13.49 -9.90
N GLY A 70 -5.51 14.75 -9.49
CA GLY A 70 -6.68 15.64 -9.48
C GLY A 70 -7.48 15.62 -8.18
N THR A 71 -7.06 14.85 -7.17
CA THR A 71 -7.50 15.02 -5.79
C THR A 71 -6.37 15.59 -4.95
N THR A 72 -6.67 16.38 -3.92
CA THR A 72 -5.66 17.05 -3.06
C THR A 72 -5.01 16.06 -2.06
N GLU A 73 -5.38 14.78 -2.10
CA GLU A 73 -5.07 13.80 -1.07
C GLU A 73 -4.07 12.74 -1.59
N ASP A 74 -2.84 13.18 -1.88
CA ASP A 74 -1.72 12.26 -2.03
C ASP A 74 -1.36 11.70 -0.65
N HIS A 75 -1.73 10.44 -0.39
CA HIS A 75 -1.44 9.78 0.87
C HIS A 75 -0.13 9.00 0.78
N SER A 76 0.98 9.68 1.03
CA SER A 76 2.30 9.07 1.21
C SER A 76 2.61 8.89 2.70
N ASN A 77 2.41 7.69 3.24
CA ASN A 77 2.60 7.40 4.65
C ASN A 77 3.69 6.36 4.89
N THR A 78 4.44 6.53 5.98
CA THR A 78 5.44 5.57 6.45
C THR A 78 4.91 4.81 7.65
N TYR A 79 5.01 3.48 7.59
CA TYR A 79 4.48 2.57 8.59
C TYR A 79 5.57 1.78 9.26
N LEU A 80 5.40 1.55 10.56
CA LEU A 80 6.27 0.74 11.39
C LEU A 80 5.59 -0.60 11.67
N LEU A 81 6.32 -1.70 11.46
CA LEU A 81 5.86 -3.03 11.85
C LEU A 81 5.86 -3.15 13.38
N LYS A 82 4.69 -3.43 13.95
CA LYS A 82 4.53 -3.73 15.37
C LYS A 82 4.50 -5.25 15.52
N LYS A 83 5.50 -5.80 16.23
CA LYS A 83 5.67 -7.25 16.40
C LYS A 83 5.76 -8.01 15.06
N GLY A 84 6.44 -7.43 14.07
CA GLY A 84 6.65 -8.04 12.76
C GLY A 84 5.48 -7.94 11.78
N TYR A 85 4.41 -7.24 12.14
CA TYR A 85 3.24 -7.07 11.29
C TYR A 85 2.71 -5.63 11.31
N HIS A 86 2.13 -5.21 10.20
CA HIS A 86 1.32 -4.00 10.13
C HIS A 86 0.27 -4.13 9.03
N GLU A 87 -0.92 -3.60 9.26
CA GLU A 87 -1.98 -3.49 8.28
C GLU A 87 -2.69 -2.15 8.39
N ILE A 88 -3.24 -1.70 7.28
CA ILE A 88 -4.05 -0.49 7.21
C ILE A 88 -5.07 -0.58 6.07
N THR A 89 -6.20 0.10 6.25
CA THR A 89 -7.26 0.21 5.25
C THR A 89 -7.57 1.68 4.99
N TYR A 90 -7.71 2.04 3.73
CA TYR A 90 -8.14 3.35 3.24
C TYR A 90 -9.42 3.20 2.44
N THR A 91 -10.27 4.22 2.49
CA THR A 91 -11.45 4.34 1.62
C THR A 91 -11.33 5.66 0.87
N ILE A 92 -11.40 5.58 -0.46
CA ILE A 92 -11.21 6.71 -1.41
C ILE A 92 -12.31 6.74 -2.47
#